data_AF-A0A2U1F772-F1
#
_entry.id   AF-A0A2U1F772-F1
#
_cell.length_a   1.000
_cell.length_b   1.000
_cell.length_c   1.000
_cell.angle_alpha   90.00
_cell.angle_beta   90.00
_cell.angle_gamma   90.00
#
_symmetry.space_group_name_H-M   'P 1'
#
loop_
_entity.id
_entity.type
_entity.pdbx_description
1 polymer ?
#
loop_
_entity_poly.entity_id
_entity_poly.type
_entity_poly.pdbx_seq_one_letter_code
_entity_poly.pdbx_strand_id
1 'polypeptide(L)'
;MRGSGLYELDVTANLALERLGCAGNNLSTIDLTKNKKLLSLNIAKNRFEQINLMGNLLLTELDCSYNRFKTLTTNWSVKLEKLNCSHNQLTSLSVQTNIHLKSIWCFNNKLSESEMERFVNSLPTVSYDITTHSGDFIAVNHSDSQEANECTTANVLRAFQKGWITYDYNGAAENKIEFEGLPNCY
;
A
#
# COMPACT_ATOMS: atom_id res chain seq x y z
N MET A 1 13.90 8.29 14.13
CA MET A 1 13.53 8.24 15.57
C MET A 1 13.57 6.80 16.01
N ARG A 2 14.28 6.49 17.12
CA ARG A 2 14.28 5.16 17.72
C ARG A 2 12.86 4.89 18.23
N GLY A 3 12.32 3.74 17.85
CA GLY A 3 11.02 3.29 18.29
C GLY A 3 10.84 3.34 19.80
N SER A 4 9.67 3.76 20.27
CA SER A 4 9.30 3.79 21.70
C SER A 4 9.24 2.40 22.35
N GLY A 5 9.42 1.31 21.57
CA GLY A 5 9.52 -0.06 22.08
C GLY A 5 8.21 -0.65 22.56
N LEU A 6 7.08 -0.01 22.28
CA LEU A 6 5.76 -0.41 22.78
C LEU A 6 5.32 -1.76 22.23
N TYR A 7 4.75 -2.60 23.09
CA TYR A 7 4.13 -3.89 22.71
C TYR A 7 2.61 -3.80 22.63
N GLU A 8 2.02 -2.81 23.30
CA GLU A 8 0.60 -2.53 23.31
C GLU A 8 0.36 -1.02 23.18
N LEU A 9 -0.81 -0.67 22.66
CA LEU A 9 -1.30 0.70 22.57
C LEU A 9 -2.83 0.65 22.64
N ASP A 10 -3.40 1.27 23.67
CA ASP A 10 -4.85 1.41 23.81
C ASP A 10 -5.28 2.81 23.34
N VAL A 11 -6.14 2.84 22.31
CA VAL A 11 -6.74 4.06 21.76
C VAL A 11 -8.27 4.01 21.80
N THR A 12 -8.85 3.03 22.50
CA THR A 12 -10.30 2.75 22.48
C THR A 12 -11.13 3.90 23.06
N ALA A 13 -10.56 4.69 23.98
CA ALA A 13 -11.17 5.88 24.53
C ALA A 13 -11.09 7.11 23.60
N ASN A 14 -10.24 7.10 22.58
CA ASN A 14 -10.05 8.22 21.66
C ASN A 14 -11.08 8.20 20.53
N LEU A 15 -12.36 8.36 20.86
CA LEU A 15 -13.47 8.27 19.90
C LEU A 15 -13.42 9.32 18.78
N ALA A 16 -12.71 10.43 19.00
CA ALA A 16 -12.49 11.50 18.04
C ALA A 16 -11.20 11.34 17.22
N LEU A 17 -10.47 10.22 17.34
CA LEU A 17 -9.18 10.03 16.69
C LEU A 17 -9.33 9.99 15.15
N GLU A 18 -8.69 10.93 14.48
CA GLU A 18 -8.67 11.03 13.01
C GLU A 18 -7.32 10.58 12.40
N ARG A 19 -6.23 10.68 13.15
CA ARG A 19 -4.89 10.30 12.69
C ARG A 19 -4.17 9.54 13.78
N LEU A 20 -3.59 8.40 13.45
CA LEU A 20 -2.79 7.59 14.36
C LEU A 20 -1.47 7.21 13.72
N GLY A 21 -0.36 7.59 14.36
CA GLY A 21 0.98 7.14 14.01
C GLY A 21 1.61 6.42 15.20
N CYS A 22 1.88 5.13 15.05
CA CYS A 22 2.58 4.31 16.04
C CYS A 22 3.72 3.51 15.39
N ALA A 23 4.32 4.09 14.35
CA ALA A 23 5.40 3.47 13.61
C ALA A 23 6.66 3.23 14.46
N GLY A 24 7.40 2.16 14.15
CA GLY A 24 8.63 1.83 14.85
C GLY A 24 8.37 1.30 16.26
N ASN A 25 7.40 0.44 16.47
CA ASN A 25 7.18 -0.20 17.77
C ASN A 25 7.29 -1.73 17.64
N ASN A 26 6.90 -2.45 18.68
CA ASN A 26 6.82 -3.90 18.70
C ASN A 26 5.37 -4.39 18.67
N LEU A 27 4.43 -3.57 18.19
CA LEU A 27 3.01 -3.90 18.15
C LEU A 27 2.76 -5.05 17.17
N SER A 28 1.93 -6.00 17.58
CA SER A 28 1.41 -7.07 16.71
C SER A 28 -0.11 -6.99 16.54
N THR A 29 -0.78 -6.14 17.32
CA THR A 29 -2.23 -5.95 17.36
C THR A 29 -2.54 -4.54 17.86
N ILE A 30 -3.70 -4.01 17.44
CA ILE A 30 -4.29 -2.77 17.95
C ILE A 30 -5.81 -2.84 17.75
N ASP A 31 -6.58 -2.44 18.77
CA ASP A 31 -8.04 -2.32 18.64
C ASP A 31 -8.41 -0.92 18.13
N LEU A 32 -8.86 -0.86 16.86
CA LEU A 32 -9.35 0.36 16.20
C LEU A 32 -10.87 0.36 16.01
N THR A 33 -11.58 -0.58 16.64
CA THR A 33 -13.02 -0.79 16.41
C THR A 33 -13.85 0.41 16.87
N LYS A 34 -13.36 1.23 17.81
CA LYS A 34 -14.04 2.43 18.31
C LYS A 34 -13.65 3.71 17.56
N ASN A 35 -12.52 3.73 16.84
CA ASN A 35 -11.99 4.92 16.18
C ASN A 35 -12.59 5.12 14.78
N LYS A 36 -13.92 5.29 14.71
CA LYS A 36 -14.67 5.36 13.44
C LYS A 36 -14.37 6.60 12.59
N LYS A 37 -13.74 7.61 13.17
CA LYS A 37 -13.32 8.84 12.48
C LYS A 37 -11.91 8.77 11.88
N LEU A 38 -11.22 7.63 11.99
CA LEU A 38 -9.84 7.49 11.53
C LEU A 38 -9.74 7.71 10.01
N LEU A 39 -8.91 8.68 9.61
CA LEU A 39 -8.61 9.09 8.24
C LEU A 39 -7.22 8.62 7.80
N SER A 40 -6.24 8.61 8.71
CA SER A 40 -4.86 8.22 8.41
C SER A 40 -4.29 7.31 9.50
N LEU A 41 -3.71 6.18 9.09
CA LEU A 41 -3.11 5.18 9.97
C LEU A 41 -1.70 4.84 9.52
N ASN A 42 -0.72 5.05 10.39
CA ASN A 42 0.64 4.60 10.20
C ASN A 42 1.05 3.62 11.31
N ILE A 43 1.17 2.35 10.92
CA ILE A 43 1.65 1.23 11.75
C ILE A 43 2.99 0.69 11.25
N ALA A 44 3.72 1.45 10.43
CA ALA A 44 4.94 0.97 9.78
C ALA A 44 5.99 0.50 10.80
N LYS A 45 6.88 -0.42 10.41
CA LYS A 45 7.99 -0.90 11.26
C LYS A 45 7.48 -1.45 12.60
N ASN A 46 6.56 -2.41 12.53
CA ASN A 46 6.00 -3.13 13.67
C ASN A 46 6.07 -4.65 13.39
N ARG A 47 5.22 -5.45 14.04
CA ARG A 47 5.19 -6.92 13.92
C ARG A 47 3.79 -7.43 13.54
N PHE A 48 3.00 -6.62 12.85
CA PHE A 48 1.65 -7.01 12.43
C PHE A 48 1.71 -8.10 11.36
N GLU A 49 0.92 -9.15 11.53
CA GLU A 49 0.67 -10.18 10.52
C GLU A 49 -0.70 -10.00 9.85
N GLN A 50 -1.60 -9.28 10.54
CA GLN A 50 -2.94 -8.92 10.11
C GLN A 50 -3.39 -7.64 10.83
N ILE A 51 -4.41 -6.97 10.30
CA ILE A 51 -5.06 -5.84 10.96
C ILE A 51 -6.56 -5.87 10.67
N ASN A 52 -7.37 -5.63 11.70
CA ASN A 52 -8.80 -5.47 11.55
C ASN A 52 -9.14 -3.98 11.40
N LEU A 53 -9.53 -3.59 10.19
CA LEU A 53 -10.02 -2.23 9.88
C LEU A 53 -11.51 -2.23 9.54
N MET A 54 -12.24 -3.31 9.85
CA MET A 54 -13.67 -3.42 9.57
C MET A 54 -14.44 -2.36 10.36
N GLY A 55 -14.89 -1.33 9.63
CA GLY A 55 -15.60 -0.18 10.16
C GLY A 55 -14.77 1.11 10.27
N ASN A 56 -13.50 1.13 9.88
CA ASN A 56 -12.74 2.36 9.64
C ASN A 56 -13.00 2.88 8.21
N LEU A 57 -14.29 3.06 7.88
CA LEU A 57 -14.79 3.31 6.52
C LEU A 57 -14.35 4.65 5.91
N LEU A 58 -13.77 5.53 6.74
CA LEU A 58 -13.32 6.87 6.35
C LEU A 58 -11.82 6.93 6.05
N LEU A 59 -11.08 5.85 6.26
CA LEU A 59 -9.63 5.86 6.15
C LEU A 59 -9.21 6.09 4.69
N THR A 60 -8.38 7.11 4.48
CA THR A 60 -7.86 7.58 3.20
C THR A 60 -6.39 7.24 2.99
N GLU A 61 -5.64 7.01 4.08
CA GLU A 61 -4.21 6.69 4.03
C GLU A 61 -3.88 5.55 5.00
N LEU A 62 -3.20 4.51 4.49
CA LEU A 62 -2.64 3.44 5.30
C LEU A 62 -1.17 3.23 4.96
N ASP A 63 -0.31 3.35 5.97
CA ASP A 63 1.07 2.87 5.92
C ASP A 63 1.23 1.70 6.88
N CYS A 64 1.34 0.50 6.31
CA CYS A 64 1.64 -0.74 7.01
C CYS A 64 2.98 -1.35 6.56
N SER A 65 3.87 -0.54 6.00
CA SER A 65 5.18 -1.00 5.53
C SER A 65 6.05 -1.58 6.65
N TYR A 66 7.01 -2.43 6.31
CA TYR A 66 7.91 -3.07 7.29
C TYR A 66 7.14 -3.79 8.41
N ASN A 67 6.26 -4.71 8.02
CA ASN A 67 5.54 -5.59 8.92
C ASN A 67 5.71 -7.04 8.44
N ARG A 68 4.78 -7.94 8.78
CA ARG A 68 4.83 -9.37 8.45
C ARG A 68 3.54 -9.85 7.79
N PHE A 69 2.80 -8.94 7.14
CA PHE A 69 1.56 -9.28 6.45
C PHE A 69 1.84 -10.32 5.35
N LYS A 70 1.03 -11.38 5.33
CA LYS A 70 1.05 -12.41 4.26
C LYS A 70 -0.02 -12.19 3.21
N THR A 71 -1.11 -11.55 3.62
CA THR A 71 -2.20 -11.13 2.74
C THR A 71 -2.70 -9.76 3.18
N LEU A 72 -3.25 -8.99 2.24
CA LEU A 72 -3.90 -7.72 2.55
C LEU A 72 -5.08 -7.50 1.60
N THR A 73 -6.26 -7.33 2.18
CA THR A 73 -7.45 -6.84 1.48
C THR A 73 -7.86 -5.49 2.05
N THR A 74 -8.35 -4.61 1.19
CA THR A 74 -8.71 -3.22 1.54
C THR A 74 -10.19 -2.93 1.38
N ASN A 75 -11.01 -3.99 1.43
CA ASN A 75 -12.48 -3.97 1.34
C ASN A 75 -13.18 -3.27 2.52
N TRP A 76 -12.42 -2.62 3.39
CA TRP A 76 -12.91 -1.87 4.55
C TRP A 76 -13.11 -0.37 4.29
N SER A 77 -12.49 0.24 3.26
CA SER A 77 -12.71 1.66 2.92
C SER A 77 -12.70 1.90 1.42
N VAL A 78 -13.81 2.43 0.89
CA VAL A 78 -13.87 2.91 -0.49
C VAL A 78 -13.10 4.22 -0.70
N LYS A 79 -12.76 4.93 0.39
CA LYS A 79 -12.09 6.24 0.37
C LYS A 79 -10.56 6.17 0.39
N LEU A 80 -9.97 4.97 0.40
CA LEU A 80 -8.52 4.81 0.45
C LEU A 80 -7.87 5.42 -0.80
N GLU A 81 -6.99 6.40 -0.60
CA GLU A 81 -6.26 7.10 -1.66
C GLU A 81 -4.79 6.69 -1.72
N LYS A 82 -4.19 6.36 -0.57
CA LYS A 82 -2.78 5.94 -0.48
C LYS A 82 -2.63 4.68 0.34
N LEU A 83 -1.93 3.70 -0.21
CA LEU A 83 -1.55 2.47 0.46
C LEU A 83 -0.05 2.23 0.34
N ASN A 84 0.63 2.17 1.48
CA ASN A 84 1.98 1.63 1.55
C ASN A 84 1.98 0.31 2.32
N CYS A 85 2.22 -0.78 1.60
CA CYS A 85 2.35 -2.12 2.16
C CYS A 85 3.70 -2.76 1.79
N SER A 86 4.70 -1.94 1.43
CA SER A 86 6.04 -2.42 1.08
C SER A 86 6.76 -3.10 2.24
N HIS A 87 7.78 -3.89 1.95
CA HIS A 87 8.54 -4.64 2.97
C HIS A 87 7.62 -5.48 3.88
N ASN A 88 6.85 -6.36 3.27
CA ASN A 88 6.02 -7.35 3.95
C ASN A 88 6.33 -8.75 3.38
N GLN A 89 5.44 -9.71 3.57
CA GLN A 89 5.54 -11.06 3.02
C GLN A 89 4.30 -11.38 2.18
N LEU A 90 3.72 -10.37 1.53
CA LEU A 90 2.45 -10.50 0.82
C LEU A 90 2.61 -11.47 -0.34
N THR A 91 1.79 -12.52 -0.32
CA THR A 91 1.57 -13.42 -1.46
C THR A 91 0.24 -13.16 -2.13
N SER A 92 -0.60 -12.27 -1.57
CA SER A 92 -1.84 -11.81 -2.19
C SER A 92 -2.21 -10.41 -1.71
N LEU A 93 -2.61 -9.55 -2.64
CA LEU A 93 -2.98 -8.16 -2.43
C LEU A 93 -4.18 -7.82 -3.33
N SER A 94 -5.22 -7.22 -2.77
CA SER A 94 -6.39 -6.81 -3.54
C SER A 94 -6.90 -5.44 -3.11
N VAL A 95 -7.15 -4.58 -4.09
CA VAL A 95 -7.65 -3.20 -3.94
C VAL A 95 -8.97 -2.93 -4.67
N GLN A 96 -9.72 -3.99 -4.95
CA GLN A 96 -10.92 -3.97 -5.81
C GLN A 96 -12.00 -2.95 -5.42
N THR A 97 -12.05 -2.52 -4.15
CA THR A 97 -13.06 -1.55 -3.65
C THR A 97 -12.53 -0.12 -3.60
N ASN A 98 -11.23 0.12 -3.81
CA ASN A 98 -10.61 1.43 -3.60
C ASN A 98 -10.64 2.26 -4.89
N ILE A 99 -11.83 2.69 -5.30
CA ILE A 99 -12.03 3.46 -6.54
C ILE A 99 -11.32 4.83 -6.53
N HIS A 100 -10.86 5.30 -5.37
CA HIS A 100 -10.16 6.57 -5.19
C HIS A 100 -8.65 6.40 -4.98
N LEU A 101 -8.11 5.20 -5.13
CA LEU A 101 -6.68 4.93 -4.93
C LEU A 101 -5.86 5.68 -5.97
N LYS A 102 -4.84 6.41 -5.52
CA LYS A 102 -3.93 7.23 -6.33
C LYS A 102 -2.47 6.83 -6.17
N SER A 103 -2.11 6.15 -5.08
CA SER A 103 -0.74 5.71 -4.85
C SER A 103 -0.70 4.38 -4.12
N ILE A 104 0.08 3.45 -4.64
CA ILE A 104 0.29 2.13 -4.06
C ILE A 104 1.75 1.71 -4.11
N TRP A 105 2.29 1.38 -2.94
CA TRP A 105 3.67 0.95 -2.76
C TRP A 105 3.63 -0.48 -2.23
N CYS A 106 4.00 -1.46 -3.07
CA CYS A 106 3.99 -2.88 -2.70
C CYS A 106 5.31 -3.61 -2.96
N PHE A 107 6.36 -2.90 -3.35
CA PHE A 107 7.72 -3.44 -3.48
C PHE A 107 8.21 -4.16 -2.21
N ASN A 108 9.21 -5.02 -2.36
CA ASN A 108 9.72 -5.91 -1.33
C ASN A 108 8.61 -6.77 -0.68
N ASN A 109 7.89 -7.52 -1.52
CA ASN A 109 6.93 -8.54 -1.10
C ASN A 109 7.21 -9.86 -1.82
N LYS A 110 6.24 -10.77 -1.89
CA LYS A 110 6.37 -12.12 -2.49
C LYS A 110 5.21 -12.40 -3.45
N LEU A 111 4.78 -11.38 -4.19
CA LEU A 111 3.70 -11.51 -5.16
C LEU A 111 4.22 -12.26 -6.39
N SER A 112 3.74 -13.47 -6.60
CA SER A 112 4.05 -14.22 -7.82
C SER A 112 3.48 -13.53 -9.05
N GLU A 113 3.96 -13.88 -10.25
CA GLU A 113 3.52 -13.25 -11.51
C GLU A 113 1.99 -13.27 -11.65
N SER A 114 1.38 -14.41 -11.36
CA SER A 114 -0.08 -14.59 -11.42
C SER A 114 -0.86 -13.75 -10.40
N GLU A 115 -0.31 -13.53 -9.21
CA GLU A 115 -0.93 -12.69 -8.18
C GLU A 115 -0.70 -11.20 -8.49
N MET A 116 0.45 -10.83 -9.04
CA MET A 116 0.71 -9.49 -9.57
C MET A 116 -0.26 -9.15 -10.70
N GLU A 117 -0.51 -10.08 -11.63
CA GLU A 117 -1.53 -9.92 -12.67
C GLU A 117 -2.93 -9.70 -12.10
N ARG A 118 -3.36 -10.55 -11.16
CA ARG A 118 -4.66 -10.39 -10.46
C ARG A 118 -4.75 -9.03 -9.76
N PHE A 119 -3.70 -8.63 -9.06
CA PHE A 119 -3.62 -7.36 -8.36
C PHE A 119 -3.75 -6.17 -9.33
N VAL A 120 -2.96 -6.15 -10.40
CA VAL A 120 -3.02 -5.08 -11.42
C VAL A 120 -4.40 -5.01 -12.08
N ASN A 121 -5.05 -6.14 -12.32
CA ASN A 121 -6.42 -6.16 -12.84
C ASN A 121 -7.43 -5.54 -11.85
N SER A 122 -7.16 -5.63 -10.54
CA SER A 122 -7.98 -5.02 -9.48
C SER A 122 -7.76 -3.52 -9.28
N LEU A 123 -6.71 -2.93 -9.88
CA LEU A 123 -6.47 -1.49 -9.80
C LEU A 123 -7.66 -0.72 -10.40
N PRO A 124 -8.09 0.40 -9.78
CA PRO A 124 -9.13 1.24 -10.34
C PRO A 124 -8.61 1.93 -11.62
N THR A 125 -9.51 2.25 -12.53
CA THR A 125 -9.18 3.13 -13.65
C THR A 125 -9.10 4.56 -13.13
N VAL A 126 -7.92 5.16 -13.23
CA VAL A 126 -7.69 6.58 -12.99
C VAL A 126 -7.90 7.29 -14.33
N SER A 127 -8.71 8.34 -14.35
CA SER A 127 -8.91 9.14 -15.56
C SER A 127 -7.57 9.72 -16.00
N TYR A 128 -7.03 9.23 -17.11
CA TYR A 128 -5.83 9.76 -17.74
C TYR A 128 -6.18 11.10 -18.40
N ASP A 129 -6.28 12.15 -17.58
CA ASP A 129 -6.17 13.51 -18.08
C ASP A 129 -4.71 13.92 -17.91
N ILE A 130 -4.04 14.22 -19.02
CA ILE A 130 -2.65 14.70 -19.09
C ILE A 130 -2.39 15.95 -18.22
N THR A 131 -3.44 16.60 -17.71
CA THR A 131 -3.36 17.72 -16.76
C THR A 131 -3.63 17.34 -15.30
N THR A 132 -4.19 16.15 -15.02
CA THR A 132 -4.52 15.70 -13.65
C THR A 132 -4.03 14.29 -13.36
N HIS A 133 -2.86 14.21 -12.72
CA HIS A 133 -2.33 13.11 -11.88
C HIS A 133 -2.64 11.67 -12.31
N SER A 134 -1.64 10.99 -12.84
CA SER A 134 -1.61 9.52 -12.94
C SER A 134 -1.60 8.85 -11.56
N GLY A 135 -2.08 7.61 -11.50
CA GLY A 135 -1.88 6.77 -10.33
C GLY A 135 -0.42 6.32 -10.22
N ASP A 136 0.15 6.37 -9.02
CA ASP A 136 1.53 5.93 -8.76
C ASP A 136 1.56 4.47 -8.29
N PHE A 137 2.16 3.58 -9.06
CA PHE A 137 2.31 2.17 -8.72
C PHE A 137 3.79 1.79 -8.55
N ILE A 138 4.26 1.71 -7.30
CA ILE A 138 5.64 1.31 -6.97
C ILE A 138 5.63 -0.19 -6.69
N ALA A 139 5.94 -0.97 -7.72
CA ALA A 139 5.69 -2.41 -7.75
C ALA A 139 6.86 -3.24 -7.22
N VAL A 140 8.08 -2.80 -7.54
CA VAL A 140 9.31 -3.54 -7.26
C VAL A 140 10.42 -2.62 -6.77
N ASN A 141 11.50 -3.23 -6.30
CA ASN A 141 12.77 -2.61 -5.97
C ASN A 141 13.90 -3.55 -6.43
N HIS A 142 14.27 -3.52 -7.72
CA HIS A 142 15.31 -4.43 -8.23
C HIS A 142 16.70 -4.16 -7.64
N SER A 143 16.89 -3.00 -6.98
CA SER A 143 18.12 -2.70 -6.27
C SER A 143 18.27 -3.46 -4.94
N ASP A 144 17.19 -4.05 -4.42
CA ASP A 144 17.18 -4.81 -3.18
C ASP A 144 17.15 -6.32 -3.45
N SER A 145 18.11 -7.04 -2.87
CA SER A 145 18.22 -8.50 -3.01
C SER A 145 17.08 -9.29 -2.36
N GLN A 146 16.24 -8.63 -1.55
CA GLN A 146 15.06 -9.23 -0.94
C GLN A 146 13.77 -8.98 -1.74
N GLU A 147 13.84 -8.29 -2.88
CA GLU A 147 12.70 -8.18 -3.78
C GLU A 147 12.36 -9.56 -4.37
N ALA A 148 11.10 -9.95 -4.23
CA ALA A 148 10.57 -11.21 -4.71
C ALA A 148 9.17 -11.07 -5.33
N ASN A 149 8.71 -9.83 -5.57
CA ASN A 149 7.61 -9.56 -6.46
C ASN A 149 8.02 -9.83 -7.91
N GLU A 150 7.16 -10.51 -8.65
CA GLU A 150 7.33 -10.78 -10.06
C GLU A 150 6.41 -9.84 -10.85
N CYS A 151 6.92 -8.65 -11.20
CA CYS A 151 6.22 -7.68 -12.05
C CYS A 151 6.77 -7.75 -13.48
N THR A 152 5.91 -8.03 -14.45
CA THR A 152 6.30 -8.12 -15.87
C THR A 152 5.95 -6.84 -16.62
N THR A 153 6.56 -6.64 -17.79
CA THR A 153 6.18 -5.58 -18.73
C THR A 153 4.69 -5.65 -19.14
N ALA A 154 4.12 -6.85 -19.18
CA ALA A 154 2.69 -7.03 -19.42
C ALA A 154 1.84 -6.53 -18.24
N ASN A 155 2.31 -6.62 -17.00
CA ASN A 155 1.65 -5.98 -15.85
C ASN A 155 1.71 -4.45 -15.96
N VAL A 156 2.86 -3.91 -16.35
CA VAL A 156 3.07 -2.47 -16.55
C VAL A 156 2.11 -1.90 -17.58
N LEU A 157 1.97 -2.56 -18.74
CA LEU A 157 1.04 -2.15 -19.79
C LEU A 157 -0.42 -2.17 -19.32
N ARG A 158 -0.83 -3.19 -18.57
CA ARG A 158 -2.20 -3.28 -18.01
C ARG A 158 -2.46 -2.16 -16.99
N ALA A 159 -1.49 -1.85 -16.14
CA ALA A 159 -1.58 -0.74 -15.19
C ALA A 159 -1.67 0.61 -15.93
N PHE A 160 -0.85 0.80 -16.96
CA PHE A 160 -0.86 2.00 -17.80
C PHE A 160 -2.19 2.24 -18.50
N GLN A 161 -2.83 1.19 -19.04
CA GLN A 161 -4.17 1.28 -19.63
C GLN A 161 -5.25 1.72 -18.62
N LYS A 162 -4.98 1.55 -17.32
CA LYS A 162 -5.84 2.01 -16.22
C LYS A 162 -5.41 3.38 -15.67
N GLY A 163 -4.45 4.07 -16.29
CA GLY A 163 -3.97 5.39 -15.87
C GLY A 163 -2.90 5.35 -14.76
N TRP A 164 -2.23 4.21 -14.56
CA TRP A 164 -1.17 4.06 -13.56
C TRP A 164 0.21 4.08 -14.21
N ILE A 165 1.15 4.83 -13.62
CA ILE A 165 2.57 4.73 -13.95
C ILE A 165 3.22 3.76 -12.98
N THR A 166 3.85 2.72 -13.53
CA THR A 166 4.55 1.71 -12.75
C THR A 166 6.01 2.10 -12.58
N TYR A 167 6.53 1.91 -11.37
CA TYR A 167 7.88 2.30 -10.99
C TYR A 167 8.64 1.17 -10.30
N ASP A 168 9.96 1.21 -10.49
CA ASP A 168 10.98 0.53 -9.70
C ASP A 168 11.54 1.50 -8.64
N TYR A 169 11.51 1.09 -7.38
CA TYR A 169 12.00 1.87 -6.25
C TYR A 169 13.53 1.80 -6.17
N ASN A 170 14.21 2.95 -6.13
CA ASN A 170 15.69 2.99 -6.10
C ASN A 170 16.27 3.62 -4.83
N GLY A 171 15.49 3.74 -3.75
CA GLY A 171 16.00 4.15 -2.44
C GLY A 171 15.84 5.63 -2.06
N ALA A 172 15.21 6.47 -2.89
CA ALA A 172 14.82 7.83 -2.47
C ALA A 172 13.33 8.11 -2.70
N ALA A 173 12.73 8.93 -1.83
CA ALA A 173 11.31 9.28 -1.87
C ALA A 173 10.87 9.95 -3.18
N GLU A 174 11.81 10.56 -3.92
CA GLU A 174 11.58 11.27 -5.18
C GLU A 174 12.22 10.57 -6.40
N ASN A 175 13.06 9.55 -6.20
CA ASN A 175 13.69 8.84 -7.30
C ASN A 175 12.97 7.50 -7.48
N LYS A 176 11.99 7.51 -8.36
CA LYS A 176 11.36 6.31 -8.90
C LYS A 176 11.82 6.20 -10.35
N ILE A 177 12.28 5.03 -10.77
CA ILE A 177 12.59 4.81 -12.18
C ILE A 177 11.33 4.23 -12.80
N GLU A 178 10.85 4.87 -13.86
CA GLU A 178 9.80 4.30 -14.69
C GLU A 178 10.16 2.86 -15.08
N PHE A 179 9.26 1.92 -14.78
CA PHE A 179 9.51 0.51 -15.04
C PHE A 179 9.57 0.28 -16.56
N GLU A 180 10.45 -0.61 -17.01
CA GLU A 180 10.58 -0.95 -18.43
C GLU A 180 9.27 -1.42 -19.07
N GLY A 181 9.04 -1.04 -20.33
CA GLY A 181 7.80 -1.42 -21.04
C GLY A 181 6.64 -0.43 -20.88
N LEU A 182 6.84 0.73 -20.24
CA LEU A 182 5.96 1.87 -20.47
C LEU A 182 6.03 2.27 -21.96
N PRO A 183 4.89 2.55 -22.62
CA PRO A 183 4.89 3.06 -23.98
C PRO A 183 5.66 4.38 -24.03
N ASN A 184 6.55 4.54 -25.01
CA ASN A 184 7.18 5.84 -25.26
C ASN A 184 6.06 6.87 -25.50
N CYS A 185 5.91 7.83 -24.59
CA CYS A 185 5.03 8.97 -24.79
C CYS A 185 5.69 9.88 -25.84
N TYR A 186 5.35 9.67 -27.12
CA TYR A 186 5.64 10.59 -28.22
C TYR A 186 4.37 11.35 -28.60
#